data_AF-A0A3N5C5K9-F1
#
_entry.id   AF-A0A3N5C5K9-F1
#
_cell.length_a   1.000
_cell.length_b   1.000
_cell.length_c   1.000
_cell.angle_alpha   90.00
_cell.angle_beta   90.00
_cell.angle_gamma   90.00
#
_symmetry.space_group_name_H-M   'P 1'
#
loop_
_entity.id
_entity.type
_entity.pdbx_description
1 polymer ?
#
loop_
_entity_poly.entity_id
_entity_poly.type
_entity_poly.pdbx_seq_one_letter_code
_entity_poly.pdbx_strand_id
1 'polypeptide(L)'
;MITNRIKQIIERAEHEANYHCLLPEHLLLAFIQEKSGPFADTFLRLETNADQIRQLLPHTFEAAENEQIYSIPITETVKNITNQAWQYMKHYNQTVLNEGHLLKALIKSNSVHHLLSQKDALLLLELGTTSRDLIVHLRHYDKKASNDNIIRVNKLWEELLKEYISKHFGQGWLDTINSGLKQKLPNIYIFVKGDNILGFACFDTFEDLKGYFGPMGVAQHQRQKGIGSALLHHCLYEMKQIGYEYAIIGGAGPIEFYEKECGAKVIPK
;
A
#
# COMPACT_ATOMS: atom_id res chain seq x y z
N MET A 1 14.50 -0.18 -2.14
CA MET A 1 13.93 -0.26 -0.78
C MET A 1 12.73 -1.20 -0.81
N ILE A 2 12.49 -1.94 0.27
CA ILE A 2 11.37 -2.88 0.43
C ILE A 2 10.51 -2.48 1.64
N THR A 3 9.22 -2.82 1.61
CA THR A 3 8.30 -2.68 2.76
C THR A 3 8.71 -3.56 3.94
N ASN A 4 8.25 -3.26 5.16
CA ASN A 4 8.52 -4.15 6.31
C ASN A 4 7.76 -5.47 6.16
N ARG A 5 6.57 -5.45 5.58
CA ARG A 5 5.81 -6.66 5.23
C ARG A 5 6.60 -7.56 4.29
N ILE A 6 7.25 -7.02 3.25
CA ILE A 6 8.12 -7.84 2.39
C ILE A 6 9.28 -8.45 3.17
N LYS A 7 9.91 -7.70 4.09
CA LYS A 7 10.97 -8.27 4.94
C LYS A 7 10.45 -9.46 5.75
N GLN A 8 9.29 -9.32 6.39
CA GLN A 8 8.67 -10.39 7.18
C GLN A 8 8.30 -11.61 6.32
N ILE A 9 7.78 -11.39 5.11
CA ILE A 9 7.46 -12.46 4.15
C ILE A 9 8.76 -13.18 3.73
N ILE A 10 9.82 -12.44 3.43
CA ILE A 10 11.12 -13.02 3.06
C ILE A 10 11.71 -13.83 4.22
N GLU A 11 11.80 -13.25 5.42
CA GLU A 11 12.31 -13.93 6.62
C GLU A 11 11.56 -15.25 6.88
N ARG A 12 10.23 -15.24 6.71
CA ARG A 12 9.40 -16.44 6.83
C ARG A 12 9.69 -17.46 5.74
N ALA A 13 9.86 -17.02 4.49
CA ALA A 13 10.18 -17.90 3.37
C ALA A 13 11.57 -18.53 3.54
N GLU A 14 12.55 -17.77 4.04
CA GLU A 14 13.90 -18.26 4.36
C GLU A 14 13.89 -19.28 5.50
N HIS A 15 13.02 -19.08 6.49
CA HIS A 15 12.79 -20.06 7.54
C HIS A 15 12.15 -21.35 7.00
N GLU A 16 11.14 -21.27 6.13
CA GLU A 16 10.57 -22.46 5.44
C GLU A 16 11.63 -23.21 4.62
N ALA A 17 12.59 -22.48 4.05
CA ALA A 17 13.73 -23.04 3.33
C ALA A 17 14.81 -23.70 4.23
N ASN A 18 14.62 -23.71 5.55
CA ASN A 18 15.64 -24.07 6.54
C ASN A 18 16.98 -23.33 6.30
N TYR A 19 16.91 -22.11 5.78
CA TYR A 19 18.07 -21.28 5.42
C TYR A 19 19.05 -21.90 4.41
N HIS A 20 18.63 -22.90 3.63
CA HIS A 20 19.49 -23.55 2.63
C HIS A 20 19.48 -22.85 1.27
N CYS A 21 18.32 -22.82 0.61
CA CYS A 21 18.13 -22.14 -0.65
C CYS A 21 16.66 -21.75 -0.81
N LEU A 22 16.39 -20.54 -1.28
CA LEU A 22 15.03 -20.05 -1.47
C LEU A 22 14.48 -20.48 -2.84
N LEU A 23 13.30 -21.10 -2.80
CA LEU A 23 12.55 -21.54 -3.97
C LEU A 23 11.22 -20.77 -4.05
N PRO A 24 10.56 -20.73 -5.23
CA PRO A 24 9.26 -20.07 -5.38
C PRO A 24 8.19 -20.61 -4.42
N GLU A 25 8.24 -21.89 -4.08
CA GLU A 25 7.33 -22.56 -3.17
C GLU A 25 7.44 -22.03 -1.73
N HIS A 26 8.66 -21.71 -1.28
CA HIS A 26 8.89 -21.09 0.02
C HIS A 26 8.30 -19.67 0.09
N LEU A 27 8.42 -18.91 -1.00
CA LEU A 27 7.76 -17.60 -1.11
C LEU A 27 6.23 -17.76 -1.07
N LEU A 28 5.67 -18.74 -1.79
CA LEU A 28 4.24 -19.00 -1.78
C LEU A 28 3.75 -19.37 -0.37
N LEU A 29 4.45 -20.27 0.32
CA LEU A 29 4.17 -20.65 1.70
C LEU A 29 4.13 -19.41 2.61
N ALA A 30 5.11 -18.52 2.48
CA ALA A 30 5.15 -17.30 3.27
C ALA A 30 3.98 -16.36 3.00
N PHE A 31 3.52 -16.23 1.74
CA PHE A 31 2.34 -15.45 1.39
C PHE A 31 1.04 -16.05 1.95
N ILE A 32 0.85 -17.37 1.87
CA ILE A 32 -0.34 -18.05 2.39
C ILE A 32 -0.41 -17.94 3.92
N GLN A 33 0.74 -17.85 4.58
CA GLN A 33 0.85 -17.69 6.02
C GLN A 33 0.83 -16.22 6.49
N GLU A 34 0.80 -15.25 5.59
CA GLU A 34 0.76 -13.84 5.94
C GLU A 34 -0.61 -13.48 6.53
N LYS A 35 -0.60 -12.94 7.76
CA LYS A 35 -1.82 -12.69 8.54
C LYS A 35 -2.06 -11.20 8.82
N SER A 36 -1.39 -10.32 8.08
CA SER A 36 -1.54 -8.87 8.21
C SER A 36 -2.05 -8.21 6.93
N GLY A 37 -2.56 -6.99 7.09
CA GLY A 37 -3.05 -6.14 6.01
C GLY A 37 -4.02 -6.86 5.07
N PRO A 38 -3.78 -6.81 3.74
CA PRO A 38 -4.71 -7.37 2.78
C PRO A 38 -4.82 -8.90 2.84
N PHE A 39 -3.89 -9.59 3.51
CA PHE A 39 -3.89 -11.05 3.64
C PHE A 39 -4.44 -11.57 4.97
N ALA A 40 -4.91 -10.68 5.85
CA ALA A 40 -5.30 -11.03 7.23
C ALA A 40 -6.37 -12.14 7.33
N ASP A 41 -7.22 -12.29 6.31
CA ASP A 41 -8.31 -13.26 6.24
C ASP A 41 -8.03 -14.42 5.26
N THR A 42 -6.84 -14.50 4.66
CA THR A 42 -6.50 -15.52 3.64
C THR A 42 -6.68 -16.94 4.17
N PHE A 43 -6.27 -17.21 5.41
CA PHE A 43 -6.39 -18.53 6.03
C PHE A 43 -7.85 -19.02 6.19
N LEU A 44 -8.83 -18.13 6.13
CA LEU A 44 -10.26 -18.47 6.16
C LEU A 44 -10.85 -18.70 4.77
N ARG A 45 -10.15 -18.24 3.73
CA ARG A 45 -10.67 -18.12 2.37
C ARG A 45 -9.98 -19.03 1.35
N LEU A 46 -8.72 -19.38 1.59
CA LEU A 46 -7.95 -20.26 0.75
C LEU A 46 -8.31 -21.72 1.02
N GLU A 47 -8.41 -22.50 -0.06
CA GLU A 47 -8.56 -23.95 0.00
C GLU A 47 -7.19 -24.64 0.14
N THR A 48 -6.16 -24.00 -0.41
CA THR A 48 -4.78 -24.49 -0.40
C THR A 48 -4.23 -24.57 1.02
N ASN A 49 -3.73 -25.75 1.38
CA ASN A 49 -3.13 -26.00 2.68
C ASN A 49 -1.59 -25.92 2.59
N ALA A 50 -0.98 -25.14 3.48
CA ALA A 50 0.47 -25.02 3.59
C ALA A 50 1.18 -26.37 3.81
N ASP A 51 0.58 -27.30 4.58
CA ASP A 51 1.18 -28.61 4.83
C ASP A 51 1.24 -29.47 3.56
N GLN A 52 0.26 -29.34 2.66
CA GLN A 52 0.28 -30.03 1.37
C GLN A 52 1.40 -29.49 0.48
N ILE A 53 1.60 -28.16 0.47
CA ILE A 53 2.72 -27.55 -0.28
C ILE A 53 4.06 -28.05 0.26
N ARG A 54 4.23 -28.11 1.59
CA ARG A 54 5.48 -28.62 2.20
C ARG A 54 5.82 -30.04 1.78
N GLN A 55 4.82 -30.90 1.59
CA GLN A 55 5.00 -32.29 1.13
C GLN A 55 5.41 -32.37 -0.35
N LEU A 56 5.13 -31.33 -1.14
CA LEU A 56 5.43 -31.24 -2.57
C LEU A 56 6.71 -30.45 -2.85
N LEU A 57 7.45 -30.02 -1.81
CA LEU A 57 8.69 -29.28 -1.98
C LEU A 57 9.72 -30.14 -2.74
N PRO A 58 10.39 -29.58 -3.75
CA PRO A 58 11.37 -30.33 -4.53
C PRO A 58 12.61 -30.65 -3.67
N HIS A 59 13.13 -31.86 -3.83
CA HIS A 59 14.31 -32.32 -3.09
C HIS A 59 15.65 -31.88 -3.73
N THR A 60 15.61 -31.42 -4.98
CA THR A 60 16.79 -31.02 -5.76
C THR A 60 16.59 -29.65 -6.37
N PHE A 61 17.59 -28.79 -6.25
CA PHE A 61 17.57 -27.43 -6.78
C PHE A 61 18.99 -26.95 -7.08
N GLU A 62 19.10 -25.98 -7.99
CA GLU A 62 20.35 -25.28 -8.30
C GLU A 62 20.29 -23.86 -7.76
N ALA A 63 21.26 -23.50 -6.94
CA ALA A 63 21.40 -22.15 -6.41
C ALA A 63 22.00 -21.21 -7.47
N ALA A 64 21.47 -20.00 -7.54
CA ALA A 64 21.96 -18.88 -8.29
C ALA A 64 22.59 -17.83 -7.35
N GLU A 65 23.22 -16.82 -7.94
CA GLU A 65 23.72 -15.65 -7.18
C GLU A 65 22.58 -14.98 -6.41
N ASN A 66 22.90 -14.61 -5.16
CA ASN A 66 21.94 -14.00 -4.26
C ASN A 66 21.60 -12.55 -4.69
N GLU A 67 20.33 -12.16 -4.55
CA GLU A 67 19.86 -10.79 -4.70
C GLU A 67 19.97 -10.05 -3.36
N GLN A 68 20.14 -8.72 -3.39
CA GLN A 68 20.42 -7.91 -2.20
C GLN A 68 19.36 -7.96 -1.08
N ILE A 69 18.17 -8.49 -1.34
CA ILE A 69 17.05 -8.52 -0.39
C ILE A 69 16.91 -9.84 0.37
N TYR A 70 17.66 -10.89 -0.01
CA TYR A 70 17.62 -12.19 0.65
C TYR A 70 18.91 -12.45 1.41
N SER A 71 18.81 -13.15 2.54
CA SER A 71 19.92 -13.51 3.42
C SER A 71 20.54 -14.87 3.07
N ILE A 72 19.87 -15.66 2.22
CA ILE A 72 20.27 -17.02 1.84
C ILE A 72 20.37 -17.15 0.31
N PRO A 73 21.07 -18.19 -0.21
CA PRO A 73 21.08 -18.47 -1.65
C PRO A 73 19.67 -18.60 -2.22
N ILE A 74 19.47 -18.19 -3.48
CA ILE A 74 18.17 -18.28 -4.15
C ILE A 74 18.29 -19.11 -5.42
N THR A 75 17.19 -19.67 -5.91
CA THR A 75 17.16 -20.28 -7.25
C THR A 75 17.08 -19.23 -8.35
N GLU A 76 17.46 -19.60 -9.58
CA GLU A 76 17.34 -18.73 -10.76
C GLU A 76 15.88 -18.28 -11.00
N THR A 77 14.91 -19.14 -10.69
CA THR A 77 13.48 -18.79 -10.76
C THR A 77 13.12 -17.69 -9.77
N VAL A 78 13.59 -17.75 -8.52
CA VAL A 78 13.37 -16.69 -7.52
C VAL A 78 14.05 -15.38 -7.93
N LYS A 79 15.24 -15.45 -8.52
CA LYS A 79 15.92 -14.27 -9.09
C LYS A 79 15.07 -13.61 -10.17
N ASN A 80 14.54 -14.39 -11.11
CA ASN A 80 13.67 -13.89 -12.18
C ASN A 80 12.35 -13.29 -11.65
N ILE A 81 11.71 -13.94 -10.67
CA ILE A 81 10.52 -13.40 -9.98
C ILE A 81 10.83 -12.05 -9.33
N THR A 82 11.95 -11.96 -8.63
CA THR A 82 12.38 -10.73 -7.93
C THR A 82 12.63 -9.59 -8.91
N ASN A 83 13.32 -9.87 -10.01
CA ASN A 83 13.55 -8.90 -11.08
C ASN A 83 12.25 -8.41 -11.73
N GLN A 84 11.29 -9.31 -11.96
CA GLN A 84 9.97 -8.93 -12.45
C GLN A 84 9.20 -8.06 -11.44
N ALA A 85 9.32 -8.34 -10.15
CA ALA A 85 8.70 -7.54 -9.09
C ALA A 85 9.26 -6.10 -9.06
N TRP A 86 10.58 -5.93 -9.24
CA TRP A 86 11.20 -4.61 -9.41
C TRP A 86 10.70 -3.87 -10.64
N GLN A 87 10.44 -4.57 -11.75
CA GLN A 87 9.86 -3.96 -12.95
C GLN A 87 8.42 -3.50 -12.70
N TYR A 88 7.60 -4.29 -12.02
CA TYR A 88 6.24 -3.88 -11.65
C TYR A 88 6.25 -2.64 -10.76
N MET A 89 7.13 -2.58 -9.76
CA MET A 89 7.29 -1.39 -8.91
C MET A 89 7.57 -0.13 -9.74
N LYS A 90 8.51 -0.22 -10.70
CA LYS A 90 8.85 0.90 -11.59
C LYS A 90 7.67 1.28 -12.50
N HIS A 91 6.98 0.29 -13.06
CA HIS A 91 5.81 0.50 -13.92
C HIS A 91 4.69 1.26 -13.20
N TYR A 92 4.48 0.98 -11.91
CA TYR A 92 3.50 1.69 -11.08
C TYR A 92 4.01 3.04 -10.53
N ASN A 93 5.15 3.54 -11.00
CA ASN A 93 5.80 4.77 -10.51
C ASN A 93 5.99 4.77 -8.97
N GLN A 94 6.28 3.60 -8.42
CA GLN A 94 6.59 3.41 -7.00
C GLN A 94 8.11 3.33 -6.79
N THR A 95 8.56 3.73 -5.61
CA THR A 95 9.99 3.73 -5.22
C THR A 95 10.33 2.67 -4.17
N VAL A 96 9.30 1.94 -3.71
CA VAL A 96 9.40 0.91 -2.67
C VAL A 96 8.71 -0.34 -3.20
N LEU A 97 9.39 -1.48 -3.11
CA LEU A 97 8.84 -2.78 -3.46
C LEU A 97 7.92 -3.25 -2.32
N ASN A 98 6.68 -3.58 -2.66
CA ASN A 98 5.67 -4.07 -1.72
C ASN A 98 5.28 -5.53 -2.06
N GLU A 99 4.48 -6.11 -1.17
CA GLU A 99 3.95 -7.46 -1.23
C GLU A 99 3.17 -7.75 -2.52
N GLY A 100 2.42 -6.77 -3.02
CA GLY A 100 1.66 -6.90 -4.26
C GLY A 100 2.55 -7.11 -5.48
N HIS A 101 3.69 -6.42 -5.57
CA HIS A 101 4.63 -6.60 -6.68
C HIS A 101 5.25 -8.00 -6.68
N LEU A 102 5.73 -8.46 -5.51
CA LEU A 102 6.38 -9.76 -5.39
C LEU A 102 5.38 -10.91 -5.58
N LEU A 103 4.19 -10.82 -4.97
CA LEU A 103 3.13 -11.80 -5.14
C LEU A 103 2.68 -11.90 -6.60
N LYS A 104 2.48 -10.75 -7.26
CA LYS A 104 2.10 -10.72 -8.66
C LYS A 104 3.16 -11.39 -9.53
N ALA A 105 4.44 -11.09 -9.31
CA ALA A 105 5.53 -11.72 -10.06
C ALA A 105 5.60 -13.22 -9.81
N LEU A 106 5.44 -13.66 -8.55
CA LEU A 106 5.41 -15.06 -8.17
C LEU A 106 4.28 -15.81 -8.91
N ILE A 107 3.04 -15.33 -8.80
CA ILE A 107 1.88 -15.97 -9.44
C ILE A 107 1.99 -15.90 -10.96
N LYS A 108 2.52 -14.81 -11.55
CA LYS A 108 2.64 -14.70 -13.02
C LYS A 108 3.82 -15.46 -13.62
N SER A 109 4.75 -15.97 -12.80
CA SER A 109 5.87 -16.79 -13.27
C SER A 109 5.47 -18.21 -13.67
N ASN A 110 4.25 -18.64 -13.35
CA ASN A 110 3.73 -20.01 -13.51
C ASN A 110 4.46 -21.09 -12.69
N SER A 111 5.54 -20.76 -11.98
CA SER A 111 6.36 -21.72 -11.21
C SER A 111 5.57 -22.43 -10.10
N VAL A 112 4.59 -21.77 -9.50
CA VAL A 112 3.81 -22.30 -8.36
C VAL A 112 2.36 -22.65 -8.71
N HIS A 113 1.97 -22.65 -9.99
CA HIS A 113 0.57 -22.90 -10.39
C HIS A 113 0.10 -24.31 -10.04
N HIS A 114 1.00 -25.28 -10.05
CA HIS A 114 0.68 -26.65 -9.68
C HIS A 114 0.34 -26.82 -8.18
N LEU A 115 0.63 -25.80 -7.36
CA LEU A 115 0.39 -25.79 -5.92
C LEU A 115 -0.86 -25.00 -5.51
N LEU A 116 -1.49 -24.29 -6.46
CA LEU A 116 -2.64 -23.44 -6.20
C LEU A 116 -3.82 -23.86 -7.07
N SER A 117 -5.01 -23.85 -6.48
CA SER A 117 -6.23 -23.84 -7.30
C SER A 117 -6.30 -22.51 -8.07
N GLN A 118 -6.98 -22.53 -9.23
CA GLN A 118 -7.21 -21.30 -10.01
C GLN A 118 -7.94 -20.23 -9.17
N LYS A 119 -8.86 -20.66 -8.31
CA LYS A 119 -9.61 -19.81 -7.39
C LYS A 119 -8.68 -19.13 -6.38
N ASP A 120 -7.79 -19.88 -5.76
CA ASP A 120 -6.86 -19.35 -4.75
C ASP A 120 -5.83 -18.39 -5.37
N ALA A 121 -5.32 -18.71 -6.56
CA ALA A 121 -4.41 -17.81 -7.28
C ALA A 121 -5.09 -16.47 -7.62
N LEU A 122 -6.35 -16.50 -8.07
CA LEU A 122 -7.13 -15.28 -8.32
C LEU A 122 -7.39 -14.49 -7.04
N LEU A 123 -7.74 -15.18 -5.95
CA LEU A 123 -7.97 -14.55 -4.65
C LEU A 123 -6.71 -13.85 -4.13
N LEU A 124 -5.56 -14.52 -4.14
CA LEU A 124 -4.28 -13.94 -3.71
C LEU A 124 -3.93 -12.69 -4.53
N LEU A 125 -4.12 -12.74 -5.86
CA LEU A 125 -3.91 -11.59 -6.72
C LEU A 125 -4.89 -10.46 -6.39
N GLU A 126 -6.17 -10.75 -6.18
CA GLU A 126 -7.15 -9.73 -5.82
C GLU A 126 -6.75 -9.03 -4.51
N LEU A 127 -6.44 -9.81 -3.47
CA LEU A 127 -6.10 -9.28 -2.15
C LEU A 127 -4.82 -8.45 -2.19
N GLY A 128 -3.76 -8.98 -2.80
CA GLY A 128 -2.44 -8.36 -2.76
C GLY A 128 -2.18 -7.27 -3.80
N THR A 129 -2.96 -7.19 -4.88
CA THR A 129 -2.66 -6.30 -6.02
C THR A 129 -3.73 -5.24 -6.30
N THR A 130 -4.82 -5.22 -5.53
CA THR A 130 -5.85 -4.19 -5.64
C THR A 130 -5.76 -3.20 -4.49
N SER A 131 -6.21 -1.97 -4.74
CA SER A 131 -6.39 -1.00 -3.66
C SER A 131 -7.50 -1.47 -2.71
N ARG A 132 -7.38 -1.11 -1.44
CA ARG A 132 -8.31 -1.53 -0.39
C ARG A 132 -8.82 -0.33 0.39
N ASP A 133 -10.06 -0.43 0.83
CA ASP A 133 -10.60 0.52 1.79
C ASP A 133 -10.07 0.15 3.17
N LEU A 134 -9.66 1.17 3.93
CA LEU A 134 -9.16 1.04 5.28
C LEU A 134 -10.06 1.83 6.23
N ILE A 135 -10.09 1.42 7.50
CA ILE A 135 -10.77 2.13 8.58
C ILE A 135 -9.78 2.55 9.66
N VAL A 136 -9.97 3.76 10.19
CA VAL A 136 -9.21 4.33 11.31
C VAL A 136 -10.18 4.72 12.41
N HIS A 137 -9.90 4.29 13.64
CA HIS A 137 -10.69 4.68 14.81
C HIS A 137 -10.15 6.00 15.40
N LEU A 138 -11.01 7.01 15.48
CA LEU A 138 -10.62 8.39 15.78
C LEU A 138 -10.87 8.84 17.22
N ARG A 139 -11.65 8.11 18.03
CA ARG A 139 -12.03 8.54 19.39
C ARG A 139 -10.85 9.02 20.25
N HIS A 140 -9.75 8.26 20.21
CA HIS A 140 -8.53 8.54 20.96
C HIS A 140 -7.40 9.09 20.07
N TYR A 141 -7.72 9.66 18.90
CA TYR A 141 -6.71 10.19 18.00
C TYR A 141 -6.14 11.51 18.54
N ASP A 142 -4.85 11.53 18.83
CA ASP A 142 -4.20 12.71 19.39
C ASP A 142 -3.66 13.64 18.30
N LYS A 143 -3.71 14.95 18.60
CA LYS A 143 -3.09 15.95 17.75
C LYS A 143 -1.59 15.69 17.66
N LYS A 144 -1.04 15.54 16.46
CA LYS A 144 0.40 15.58 16.25
C LYS A 144 0.92 17.02 16.28
N ALA A 145 2.24 17.19 16.35
CA ALA A 145 2.86 18.51 16.32
C ALA A 145 2.33 19.32 15.13
N SER A 146 1.98 20.59 15.40
CA SER A 146 1.50 21.48 14.34
C SER A 146 2.58 21.64 13.27
N ASN A 147 2.15 21.81 12.03
CA ASN A 147 3.04 22.11 10.92
C ASN A 147 2.54 23.36 10.23
N ASP A 148 3.28 24.46 10.36
CA ASP A 148 2.89 25.78 9.83
C ASP A 148 2.85 25.81 8.30
N ASN A 149 3.38 24.76 7.65
CA ASN A 149 3.29 24.58 6.20
C ASN A 149 1.97 23.95 5.75
N ILE A 150 1.11 23.50 6.66
CA ILE A 150 -0.21 22.95 6.32
C ILE A 150 -1.27 24.02 6.49
N ILE A 151 -1.94 24.35 5.40
CA ILE A 151 -3.04 25.33 5.39
C ILE A 151 -4.27 24.74 4.73
N ARG A 152 -5.45 25.17 5.19
CA ARG A 152 -6.70 24.93 4.47
C ARG A 152 -6.70 25.75 3.17
N VAL A 153 -7.12 25.14 2.08
CA VAL A 153 -7.21 25.81 0.78
C VAL A 153 -8.18 26.98 0.85
N ASN A 154 -7.74 28.10 0.29
CA ASN A 154 -8.54 29.30 0.08
C ASN A 154 -8.45 29.73 -1.39
N LYS A 155 -9.19 30.78 -1.77
CA LYS A 155 -9.29 31.26 -3.15
C LYS A 155 -7.94 31.56 -3.84
N LEU A 156 -6.91 31.95 -3.09
CA LEU A 156 -5.59 32.25 -3.64
C LEU A 156 -4.86 30.99 -4.13
N TRP A 157 -5.17 29.83 -3.54
CA TRP A 157 -4.51 28.56 -3.83
C TRP A 157 -5.30 27.64 -4.76
N GLU A 158 -6.54 27.97 -5.12
CA GLU A 158 -7.41 27.08 -5.89
C GLU A 158 -6.83 26.74 -7.26
N GLU A 159 -6.42 27.74 -8.04
CA GLU A 159 -5.88 27.51 -9.38
C GLU A 159 -4.52 26.79 -9.33
N LEU A 160 -3.63 27.20 -8.41
CA LEU A 160 -2.35 26.51 -8.20
C LEU A 160 -2.54 25.04 -7.79
N LEU A 161 -3.55 24.75 -6.96
CA LEU A 161 -3.88 23.38 -6.57
C LEU A 161 -4.40 22.56 -7.76
N LYS A 162 -5.29 23.13 -8.58
CA LYS A 162 -5.81 22.45 -9.78
C LYS A 162 -4.67 22.14 -10.77
N GLU A 163 -3.78 23.10 -11.01
CA GLU A 163 -2.59 22.90 -11.85
C GLU A 163 -1.69 21.79 -11.28
N TYR A 164 -1.41 21.84 -9.97
CA TYR A 164 -0.63 20.82 -9.28
C TYR A 164 -1.25 19.42 -9.42
N ILE A 165 -2.57 19.29 -9.26
CA ILE A 165 -3.27 18.01 -9.38
C ILE A 165 -3.24 17.51 -10.81
N SER A 166 -3.59 18.37 -11.77
CA SER A 166 -3.60 18.04 -13.20
C SER A 166 -2.23 17.52 -13.66
N LYS A 167 -1.16 18.18 -13.23
CA LYS A 167 0.22 17.80 -13.56
C LYS A 167 0.66 16.45 -12.99
N HIS A 168 0.17 16.06 -11.81
CA HIS A 168 0.74 14.95 -11.05
C HIS A 168 -0.17 13.75 -10.80
N PHE A 169 -1.50 13.93 -10.85
CA PHE A 169 -2.46 12.92 -10.39
C PHE A 169 -3.64 12.69 -11.35
N GLY A 170 -3.78 13.52 -12.39
CA GLY A 170 -4.74 13.31 -13.47
C GLY A 170 -6.17 13.76 -13.17
N GLN A 171 -7.06 13.54 -14.14
CA GLN A 171 -8.38 14.17 -14.19
C GLN A 171 -9.33 13.72 -13.07
N GLY A 172 -9.35 12.43 -12.72
CA GLY A 172 -10.29 11.94 -11.69
C GLY A 172 -10.10 12.57 -10.31
N TRP A 173 -8.84 12.82 -9.92
CA TRP A 173 -8.55 13.55 -8.67
C TRP A 173 -8.87 15.03 -8.78
N LEU A 174 -8.68 15.63 -9.97
CA LEU A 174 -9.07 17.01 -10.23
C LEU A 174 -10.59 17.20 -10.12
N ASP A 175 -11.39 16.27 -10.63
CA ASP A 175 -12.85 16.30 -10.53
C ASP A 175 -13.32 16.21 -9.08
N THR A 176 -12.70 15.33 -8.29
CA THR A 176 -12.97 15.20 -6.85
C THR A 176 -12.69 16.52 -6.12
N ILE A 177 -11.54 17.15 -6.40
CA ILE A 177 -11.15 18.41 -5.76
C ILE A 177 -12.03 19.57 -6.21
N ASN A 178 -12.41 19.63 -7.49
CA ASN A 178 -13.38 20.60 -7.99
C ASN A 178 -14.74 20.47 -7.31
N SER A 179 -15.17 19.24 -6.97
CA SER A 179 -16.38 19.03 -6.17
C SER A 179 -16.22 19.59 -4.76
N GLY A 180 -15.12 19.24 -4.07
CA GLY A 180 -14.85 19.70 -2.71
C GLY A 180 -14.70 21.22 -2.59
N LEU A 181 -14.13 21.89 -3.60
CA LEU A 181 -13.97 23.35 -3.63
C LEU A 181 -15.31 24.13 -3.71
N LYS A 182 -16.42 23.47 -4.06
CA LYS A 182 -17.76 24.09 -4.06
C LYS A 182 -18.32 24.27 -2.65
N GLN A 183 -17.76 23.58 -1.65
CA GLN A 183 -18.19 23.70 -0.26
C GLN A 183 -17.83 25.08 0.30
N LYS A 184 -18.71 25.64 1.15
CA LYS A 184 -18.47 26.96 1.79
C LYS A 184 -17.15 26.98 2.58
N LEU A 185 -16.82 25.86 3.22
CA LEU A 185 -15.56 25.65 3.92
C LEU A 185 -14.97 24.32 3.43
N PRO A 186 -14.08 24.34 2.42
CA PRO A 186 -13.51 23.11 1.88
C PRO A 186 -12.67 22.38 2.91
N ASN A 187 -12.89 21.08 3.03
CA ASN A 187 -12.06 20.16 3.80
C ASN A 187 -10.86 19.69 2.97
N ILE A 188 -10.13 20.66 2.41
CA ILE A 188 -8.99 20.45 1.52
C ILE A 188 -7.79 21.19 2.11
N TYR A 189 -6.69 20.47 2.31
CA TYR A 189 -5.47 20.96 2.92
C TYR A 189 -4.32 20.80 1.97
N ILE A 190 -3.44 21.80 1.95
CA ILE A 190 -2.23 21.80 1.14
C ILE A 190 -1.02 21.97 2.04
N PHE A 191 0.06 21.30 1.66
CA PHE A 191 1.38 21.50 2.22
C PHE A 191 2.14 22.47 1.31
N VAL A 192 2.49 23.65 1.82
CA VAL A 192 3.14 24.72 1.06
C VAL A 192 4.56 24.98 1.53
N LYS A 193 5.45 25.38 0.62
CA LYS A 193 6.77 25.91 0.96
C LYS A 193 7.08 27.10 0.04
N GLY A 194 6.99 28.31 0.60
CA GLY A 194 6.88 29.53 -0.21
C GLY A 194 5.62 29.45 -1.08
N ASP A 195 5.76 29.74 -2.37
CA ASP A 195 4.65 29.73 -3.34
C ASP A 195 4.40 28.35 -3.98
N ASN A 196 5.02 27.29 -3.45
CA ASN A 196 4.95 25.95 -4.04
C ASN A 196 4.08 25.01 -3.20
N ILE A 197 3.11 24.37 -3.85
CA ILE A 197 2.37 23.23 -3.30
C ILE A 197 3.25 21.97 -3.43
N LEU A 198 3.50 21.30 -2.31
CA LEU A 198 4.28 20.05 -2.26
C LEU A 198 3.41 18.81 -2.04
N GLY A 199 2.17 19.01 -1.60
CA GLY A 199 1.19 17.95 -1.42
C GLY A 199 -0.17 18.49 -1.02
N PHE A 200 -1.18 17.63 -1.08
CA PHE A 200 -2.54 17.92 -0.64
C PHE A 200 -3.19 16.68 -0.03
N ALA A 201 -4.20 16.91 0.80
CA ALA A 201 -5.10 15.89 1.30
C ALA A 201 -6.48 16.51 1.53
N CYS A 202 -7.52 15.70 1.41
CA CYS A 202 -8.87 16.15 1.69
C CYS A 202 -9.70 15.05 2.36
N PHE A 203 -10.84 15.44 2.90
CA PHE A 203 -11.86 14.51 3.40
C PHE A 203 -13.26 15.07 3.09
N ASP A 204 -14.25 14.18 3.00
CA ASP A 204 -15.63 14.50 2.62
C ASP A 204 -15.74 15.30 1.31
N THR A 205 -14.84 15.02 0.36
CA THR A 205 -14.85 15.63 -0.98
C THR A 205 -15.26 14.67 -2.08
N PHE A 206 -15.25 13.36 -1.80
CA PHE A 206 -15.52 12.30 -2.77
C PHE A 206 -17.00 11.89 -2.71
N GLU A 207 -17.72 12.04 -3.82
CA GLU A 207 -19.10 11.56 -4.04
C GLU A 207 -20.09 11.83 -2.88
N ASP A 208 -19.98 13.00 -2.23
CA ASP A 208 -20.77 13.39 -1.05
C ASP A 208 -20.70 12.42 0.15
N LEU A 209 -19.77 11.46 0.13
CA LEU A 209 -19.53 10.51 1.21
C LEU A 209 -19.02 11.25 2.46
N LYS A 210 -19.46 10.77 3.62
CA LYS A 210 -19.09 11.30 4.94
C LYS A 210 -18.11 10.38 5.65
N GLY A 211 -17.22 10.97 6.43
CA GLY A 211 -16.15 10.26 7.12
C GLY A 211 -15.12 9.67 6.16
N TYR A 212 -15.04 10.19 4.92
CA TYR A 212 -14.20 9.63 3.87
C TYR A 212 -12.95 10.49 3.68
N PHE A 213 -11.78 9.95 3.99
CA PHE A 213 -10.49 10.58 3.77
C PHE A 213 -9.94 10.19 2.39
N GLY A 214 -9.61 11.21 1.60
CA GLY A 214 -8.99 11.08 0.29
C GLY A 214 -9.67 11.95 -0.78
N PRO A 215 -8.97 12.18 -1.91
CA PRO A 215 -7.60 11.76 -2.20
C PRO A 215 -6.51 12.47 -1.37
N MET A 216 -5.31 11.88 -1.37
CA MET A 216 -4.09 12.49 -0.80
C MET A 216 -2.92 12.26 -1.75
N GLY A 217 -2.19 13.33 -2.08
CA GLY A 217 -1.11 13.29 -3.06
C GLY A 217 0.11 14.11 -2.67
N VAL A 218 1.30 13.53 -2.81
CA VAL A 218 2.59 14.21 -2.68
C VAL A 218 3.39 14.00 -3.97
N ALA A 219 3.99 15.06 -4.49
CA ALA A 219 4.79 15.03 -5.70
C ALA A 219 5.90 13.98 -5.55
N GLN A 220 6.18 13.21 -6.62
CA GLN A 220 7.06 12.04 -6.53
C GLN A 220 8.44 12.36 -5.93
N HIS A 221 9.05 13.48 -6.31
CA HIS A 221 10.36 13.95 -5.83
C HIS A 221 10.33 14.52 -4.39
N GLN A 222 9.15 14.64 -3.78
CA GLN A 222 8.92 15.08 -2.41
C GLN A 222 8.45 13.96 -1.48
N ARG A 223 8.21 12.75 -2.00
CA ARG A 223 7.83 11.58 -1.20
C ARG A 223 8.95 11.22 -0.21
N GLN A 224 8.57 10.50 0.84
CA GLN A 224 9.48 10.06 1.93
C GLN A 224 10.08 11.20 2.77
N LYS A 225 9.56 12.43 2.64
CA LYS A 225 9.96 13.61 3.47
C LYS A 225 8.97 13.94 4.59
N GLY A 226 8.10 12.99 4.96
CA GLY A 226 7.08 13.20 6.01
C GLY A 226 5.86 14.04 5.63
N ILE A 227 5.80 14.62 4.42
CA ILE A 227 4.69 15.48 3.97
C ILE A 227 3.34 14.75 4.00
N GLY A 228 3.27 13.53 3.43
CA GLY A 228 2.04 12.75 3.41
C GLY A 228 1.57 12.35 4.80
N SER A 229 2.50 12.01 5.70
CA SER A 229 2.21 11.74 7.10
C SER A 229 1.63 12.98 7.78
N ALA A 230 2.27 14.14 7.63
CA ALA A 230 1.79 15.39 8.24
C ALA A 230 0.38 15.77 7.75
N LEU A 231 0.10 15.65 6.45
CA LEU A 231 -1.23 15.89 5.88
C LEU A 231 -2.28 14.89 6.39
N LEU A 232 -1.95 13.59 6.42
CA LEU A 232 -2.82 12.55 6.95
C LEU A 232 -3.21 12.84 8.41
N HIS A 233 -2.23 13.08 9.28
CA HIS A 233 -2.46 13.34 10.70
C HIS A 233 -3.26 14.61 10.93
N HIS A 234 -3.04 15.65 10.13
CA HIS A 234 -3.83 16.88 10.19
C HIS A 234 -5.31 16.62 9.89
N CYS A 235 -5.60 15.96 8.75
CA CYS A 235 -6.96 15.66 8.35
C CYS A 235 -7.66 14.72 9.34
N LEU A 236 -7.03 13.65 9.80
CA LEU A 236 -7.64 12.71 10.75
C LEU A 236 -7.96 13.38 12.10
N TYR A 237 -7.07 14.25 12.57
CA TYR A 237 -7.34 15.04 13.77
C TYR A 237 -8.52 16.00 13.56
N GLU A 238 -8.60 16.65 12.40
CA GLU A 238 -9.72 17.55 12.11
C GLU A 238 -11.06 16.80 11.94
N MET A 239 -11.06 15.65 11.29
CA MET A 239 -12.23 14.76 11.23
C MET A 239 -12.71 14.40 12.63
N LYS A 240 -11.79 14.10 13.57
CA LYS A 240 -12.13 13.91 14.99
C LYS A 240 -12.78 15.17 15.59
N GLN A 241 -12.21 16.36 15.36
CA GLN A 241 -12.77 17.60 15.91
C GLN A 241 -14.17 17.90 15.39
N ILE A 242 -14.46 17.52 14.15
CA ILE A 242 -15.79 17.65 13.54
C ILE A 242 -16.81 16.67 14.16
N GLY A 243 -16.33 15.56 14.74
CA GLY A 243 -17.15 14.59 15.45
C GLY A 243 -17.17 13.19 14.83
N TYR A 244 -16.30 12.90 13.86
CA TYR A 244 -16.17 11.55 13.32
C TYR A 244 -15.51 10.61 14.33
N GLU A 245 -16.19 9.48 14.63
CA GLU A 245 -15.58 8.40 15.44
C GLU A 245 -14.70 7.47 14.58
N TYR A 246 -14.95 7.40 13.27
CA TYR A 246 -14.18 6.61 12.31
C TYR A 246 -13.90 7.42 11.05
N ALA A 247 -12.76 7.15 10.42
CA ALA A 247 -12.45 7.59 9.06
C ALA A 247 -12.26 6.38 8.15
N ILE A 248 -12.83 6.46 6.95
CA ILE A 248 -12.59 5.52 5.86
C ILE A 248 -11.54 6.11 4.94
N ILE A 249 -10.45 5.38 4.70
CA ILE A 249 -9.44 5.72 3.70
C ILE A 249 -9.70 4.82 2.51
N GLY A 250 -10.38 5.34 1.50
CA GLY A 250 -10.78 4.50 0.38
C GLY A 250 -9.72 4.41 -0.71
N GLY A 251 -9.68 3.27 -1.38
CA GLY A 251 -8.76 3.01 -2.48
C GLY A 251 -7.29 3.17 -2.10
N ALA A 252 -6.89 2.80 -0.88
CA ALA A 252 -5.52 2.92 -0.41
C ALA A 252 -4.55 2.04 -1.21
N GLY A 253 -3.57 2.67 -1.86
CA GLY A 253 -2.51 1.99 -2.61
C GLY A 253 -1.35 1.50 -1.72
N PRO A 254 -0.75 2.34 -0.85
CA PRO A 254 0.25 1.90 0.11
C PRO A 254 -0.42 1.54 1.46
N ILE A 255 -0.98 0.34 1.58
CA ILE A 255 -1.70 -0.11 2.80
C ILE A 255 -0.80 0.01 4.04
N GLU A 256 0.44 -0.49 3.96
CA GLU A 256 1.40 -0.46 5.08
C GLU A 256 1.70 0.96 5.57
N PHE A 257 1.68 1.96 4.68
CA PHE A 257 1.86 3.36 5.07
C PHE A 257 0.76 3.78 6.05
N TYR A 258 -0.51 3.52 5.75
CA TYR A 258 -1.61 3.91 6.64
C TYR A 258 -1.66 3.07 7.92
N GLU A 259 -1.36 1.78 7.83
CA GLU A 259 -1.25 0.90 9.01
C GLU A 259 -0.22 1.44 10.00
N LYS A 260 0.96 1.85 9.51
CA LYS A 260 2.02 2.40 10.34
C LYS A 260 1.70 3.79 10.86
N GLU A 261 1.21 4.68 10.01
CA GLU A 261 1.04 6.09 10.36
C GLU A 261 -0.14 6.31 11.30
N CYS A 262 -1.27 5.63 11.09
CA CYS A 262 -2.51 5.92 11.81
C CYS A 262 -3.21 4.67 12.38
N GLY A 263 -2.58 3.50 12.32
CA GLY A 263 -3.17 2.26 12.82
C GLY A 263 -4.34 1.76 11.98
N ALA A 264 -4.44 2.20 10.72
CA ALA A 264 -5.53 1.83 9.82
C ALA A 264 -5.65 0.30 9.71
N LYS A 265 -6.87 -0.20 9.52
CA LYS A 265 -7.15 -1.62 9.31
C LYS A 265 -7.86 -1.81 7.99
N VAL A 266 -7.49 -2.86 7.26
CA VAL A 266 -8.15 -3.23 6.00
C VAL A 266 -9.61 -3.59 6.29
N ILE A 267 -10.53 -3.06 5.49
CA ILE A 267 -11.92 -3.46 5.47
C ILE A 267 -12.03 -4.71 4.58
N PRO A 268 -12.50 -5.86 5.12
CA PRO A 268 -12.75 -7.06 4.32
C PRO A 268 -13.78 -6.77 3.22
N LYS A 269 -13.59 -7.40 2.05
CA LYS A 269 -14.60 -7.46 1.01
C LYS A 269 -15.41 -8.75 1.15
#